data_AF-S4PEB1-F1
#
_entry.id   AF-S4PEB1-F1
#
_cell.length_a   1.000
_cell.length_b   1.000
_cell.length_c   1.000
_cell.angle_alpha   90.00
_cell.angle_beta   90.00
_cell.angle_gamma   90.00
#
_symmetry.space_group_name_H-M   'P 1'
#
loop_
_entity.id
_entity.type
_entity.pdbx_description
1 polymer ?
#
loop_
_entity_poly.entity_id
_entity_poly.type
_entity_poly.pdbx_seq_one_letter_code
_entity_poly.pdbx_strand_id
1 'polypeptide(L)'
;DHRLKRTVESNLLLEREITKLKSEIIYLYTVKNRYKGWLQRRSKTEEYLQALEDDNIHKLEELYAHRESKTWMVEDCSRTRAEELLEGKPQGTFLIRPNSTGQRALSICCNNMVYHCIIFKTE
;
A
#
# COMPACT_ATOMS: atom_id res chain seq x y z
N ASP A 1 -3.89 59.83 5.11
CA ASP A 1 -2.51 59.39 5.41
C ASP A 1 -2.44 58.18 6.36
N HIS A 2 -3.09 58.20 7.53
CA HIS A 2 -3.06 57.08 8.49
C HIS A 2 -3.55 55.71 7.96
N ARG A 3 -4.58 55.70 7.10
CA ARG A 3 -5.10 54.48 6.49
C ARG A 3 -4.09 53.84 5.55
N LEU A 4 -3.39 54.66 4.77
CA LEU A 4 -2.36 54.20 3.83
C LEU A 4 -1.17 53.58 4.58
N LYS A 5 -0.72 54.21 5.68
CA LYS A 5 0.35 53.68 6.53
C LYS A 5 0.01 52.30 7.11
N ARG A 6 -1.19 52.13 7.66
CA ARG A 6 -1.66 50.82 8.18
C ARG A 6 -1.71 49.75 7.07
N THR A 7 -2.16 50.12 5.87
CA THR A 7 -2.19 49.20 4.72
C THR A 7 -0.78 48.78 4.32
N VAL A 8 0.17 49.71 4.27
CA VAL A 8 1.58 49.40 3.93
C VAL A 8 2.20 48.48 4.99
N GLU A 9 2.00 48.76 6.28
CA GLU A 9 2.49 47.90 7.37
C GLU A 9 1.91 46.48 7.30
N SER A 10 0.59 46.36 7.05
CA SER A 10 -0.07 45.07 6.87
C SER A 10 0.49 44.30 5.67
N ASN A 11 0.74 44.97 4.54
CA ASN A 11 1.29 44.34 3.35
C ASN A 11 2.72 43.81 3.59
N LEU A 12 3.57 44.57 4.29
CA LEU A 12 4.92 44.13 4.63
C LEU A 12 4.92 42.90 5.54
N LEU A 13 3.95 42.78 6.45
CA LEU A 13 3.79 41.58 7.28
C LEU A 13 3.41 40.37 6.43
N LEU A 14 2.45 40.53 5.51
CA LEU A 14 2.05 39.48 4.57
C LEU A 14 3.20 39.07 3.65
N GLU A 15 4.00 40.01 3.15
CA GLU A 15 5.17 39.70 2.31
C GLU A 15 6.21 38.86 3.05
N ARG A 16 6.44 39.17 4.34
CA ARG A 16 7.34 38.38 5.19
C ARG A 16 6.81 36.97 5.41
N GLU A 17 5.51 36.83 5.67
CA GLU A 17 4.86 35.54 5.84
C GLU A 17 4.91 34.71 4.55
N ILE A 18 4.62 35.32 3.40
CA ILE A 18 4.75 34.69 2.07
C ILE A 18 6.19 34.22 1.84
N THR A 19 7.18 35.05 2.18
CA THR A 19 8.60 34.70 2.00
C THR A 19 8.97 33.50 2.86
N LYS A 20 8.52 33.48 4.12
CA LYS A 20 8.72 32.34 5.03
C LYS A 20 8.07 31.08 4.46
N LEU A 21 6.80 31.12 4.10
CA LEU A 21 6.07 29.98 3.56
C LEU A 21 6.68 29.45 2.26
N LYS A 22 7.14 30.33 1.36
CA LYS A 22 7.86 29.92 0.14
C LYS A 22 9.11 29.10 0.46
N SER A 23 9.91 29.55 1.42
CA SER A 23 11.12 28.83 1.83
C SER A 23 10.79 27.46 2.45
N GLU A 24 9.73 27.40 3.25
CA GLU A 24 9.26 26.17 3.88
C GLU A 24 8.74 25.16 2.86
N ILE A 25 7.96 25.61 1.87
CA ILE A 25 7.48 24.78 0.76
C ILE A 25 8.66 24.16 0.00
N ILE A 26 9.67 24.96 -0.36
CA ILE A 26 10.88 24.45 -1.07
C ILE A 26 11.60 23.39 -0.24
N TYR A 27 11.75 23.62 1.06
CA TYR A 27 12.35 22.66 1.97
C TYR A 27 11.55 21.35 2.02
N LEU A 28 10.23 21.43 2.21
CA LEU A 28 9.35 20.26 2.25
C LEU A 28 9.39 19.46 0.95
N TYR A 29 9.40 20.13 -0.21
CA TYR A 29 9.57 19.45 -1.50
C TYR A 29 10.90 18.72 -1.61
N THR A 30 11.99 19.32 -1.12
CA THR A 30 13.32 18.70 -1.12
C THR A 30 13.35 17.46 -0.23
N VAL A 31 12.76 17.54 0.97
CA VAL A 31 12.63 16.41 1.89
C VAL A 31 11.76 15.31 1.27
N LYS A 32 10.60 15.65 0.68
CA LYS A 32 9.73 14.70 -0.03
C LYS A 32 10.49 13.96 -1.13
N ASN A 33 11.19 14.69 -2.00
CA ASN A 33 11.94 14.11 -3.11
C ASN A 33 13.07 13.19 -2.64
N ARG A 34 13.75 13.56 -1.54
CA ARG A 34 14.75 12.71 -0.90
C ARG A 34 14.16 11.37 -0.43
N TYR A 35 12.98 11.39 0.21
CA TYR A 35 12.29 10.17 0.64
C TYR A 35 11.76 9.35 -0.54
N LYS A 36 11.23 10.00 -1.58
CA LYS A 36 10.81 9.33 -2.83
C LYS A 36 11.97 8.55 -3.44
N GLY A 37 13.14 9.18 -3.59
CA GLY A 37 14.34 8.49 -4.08
C GLY A 37 14.86 7.37 -3.15
N TRP A 38 14.72 7.55 -1.83
CA TRP A 38 15.06 6.50 -0.85
C TRP A 38 14.15 5.26 -0.96
N LEU A 39 12.86 5.46 -1.24
CA LEU A 39 11.89 4.40 -1.47
C LEU A 39 12.14 3.68 -2.80
N GLN A 40 12.43 4.41 -3.88
CA GLN A 40 12.75 3.83 -5.19
C GLN A 40 13.96 2.89 -5.13
N ARG A 41 15.01 3.27 -4.37
CA ARG A 41 16.18 2.40 -4.11
C ARG A 41 15.84 1.10 -3.36
N ARG A 42 14.68 1.02 -2.70
CA ARG A 42 14.17 -0.17 -2.01
C ARG A 42 13.08 -0.90 -2.82
N SER A 43 13.12 -0.76 -4.14
CA SER A 43 12.23 -1.45 -5.09
C SER A 43 10.75 -1.14 -4.84
N LYS A 44 10.44 0.07 -4.37
CA LYS A 44 9.06 0.58 -4.37
C LYS A 44 8.70 1.00 -5.79
N THR A 45 7.59 0.49 -6.30
CA THR A 45 7.10 0.77 -7.65
C THR A 45 6.59 2.21 -7.76
N GLU A 46 6.50 2.76 -8.98
CA GLU A 46 5.93 4.09 -9.17
C GLU A 46 4.45 4.13 -8.75
N GLU A 47 3.70 3.05 -8.98
CA GLU A 47 2.32 2.90 -8.51
C GLU A 47 2.20 3.03 -6.99
N TYR A 48 3.15 2.46 -6.23
CA TYR A 48 3.19 2.60 -4.77
C TYR A 48 3.46 4.05 -4.35
N LEU A 49 4.37 4.74 -5.05
CA LEU A 49 4.70 6.13 -4.75
C LEU A 49 3.51 7.04 -5.04
N GLN A 50 2.82 6.81 -6.16
CA GLN A 50 1.61 7.54 -6.51
C GLN A 50 0.50 7.32 -5.47
N ALA A 51 0.24 6.06 -5.09
CA ALA A 51 -0.74 5.76 -4.04
C ALA A 51 -0.39 6.41 -2.70
N LEU A 52 0.90 6.54 -2.36
CA LEU A 52 1.35 7.25 -1.17
C LEU A 52 1.18 8.78 -1.29
N GLU A 53 1.42 9.35 -2.47
CA GLU A 53 1.18 10.78 -2.73
C GLU A 53 -0.32 11.14 -2.67
N ASP A 54 -1.18 10.20 -3.05
CA ASP A 54 -2.65 10.34 -3.03
C ASP A 54 -3.29 9.93 -1.69
N ASP A 55 -2.49 9.54 -0.69
CA ASP A 55 -2.93 8.97 0.61
C ASP A 55 -3.94 7.81 0.45
N ASN A 56 -3.76 7.00 -0.60
CA ASN A 56 -4.65 5.90 -0.95
C ASN A 56 -4.24 4.62 -0.24
N ILE A 57 -4.64 4.49 1.02
CA ILE A 57 -4.34 3.34 1.88
C ILE A 57 -4.79 2.01 1.24
N HIS A 58 -5.98 1.96 0.64
CA HIS A 58 -6.49 0.73 0.02
C HIS A 58 -5.62 0.28 -1.15
N LYS A 59 -5.11 1.20 -1.98
CA LYS A 59 -4.21 0.84 -3.08
C LYS A 59 -2.85 0.36 -2.56
N LEU A 60 -2.36 0.96 -1.48
CA LEU A 60 -1.14 0.52 -0.82
C LEU A 60 -1.30 -0.90 -0.24
N GLU A 61 -2.44 -1.20 0.38
CA GLU A 61 -2.78 -2.53 0.87
C GLU A 61 -2.84 -3.55 -0.27
N GLU A 62 -3.52 -3.24 -1.37
CA GLU A 62 -3.61 -4.09 -2.56
C GLU A 62 -2.22 -4.43 -3.12
N LEU A 63 -1.35 -3.43 -3.28
CA LEU A 63 0.01 -3.61 -3.79
C LEU A 63 0.89 -4.50 -2.88
N TYR A 64 0.50 -4.66 -1.60
CA TYR A 64 1.25 -5.41 -0.60
C TYR A 64 0.52 -6.66 -0.11
N ALA A 65 -0.72 -6.89 -0.55
CA ALA A 65 -1.62 -7.92 -0.06
C ALA A 65 -1.02 -9.34 -0.15
N HIS A 66 -0.06 -9.55 -1.04
CA HIS A 66 0.59 -10.86 -1.25
C HIS A 66 2.10 -10.88 -0.94
N ARG A 67 2.64 -9.79 -0.40
CA ARG A 67 4.10 -9.66 -0.20
C ARG A 67 4.62 -10.46 0.98
N GLU A 68 3.80 -10.60 2.02
CA GLU A 68 4.14 -11.36 3.22
C GLU A 68 3.38 -12.68 3.23
N SER A 69 4.08 -13.79 3.44
CA SER A 69 3.43 -15.11 3.41
C SER A 69 2.27 -15.23 4.38
N LYS A 70 2.31 -14.55 5.53
CA LYS A 70 1.24 -14.56 6.54
C LYS A 70 -0.13 -14.10 6.02
N THR A 71 -0.19 -13.35 4.92
CA THR A 71 -1.46 -12.85 4.36
C THR A 71 -2.16 -13.88 3.47
N TRP A 72 -1.47 -14.95 3.07
CA TRP A 72 -2.02 -15.97 2.17
C TRP A 72 -1.61 -17.41 2.52
N MET A 73 -0.67 -17.64 3.43
CA MET A 73 -0.24 -18.96 3.91
C MET A 73 -0.95 -19.29 5.21
N VAL A 74 -1.59 -20.46 5.26
CA VAL A 74 -2.21 -21.00 6.47
C VAL A 74 -1.58 -22.36 6.77
N GLU A 75 -0.65 -22.37 7.71
CA GLU A 75 0.23 -23.52 8.00
C GLU A 75 -0.51 -24.72 8.62
N ASP A 76 -1.61 -24.48 9.35
CA ASP A 76 -2.46 -25.54 9.92
C ASP A 76 -3.85 -25.50 9.29
N CYS A 77 -3.91 -25.90 8.01
CA CYS A 77 -5.13 -25.83 7.23
C CYS A 77 -5.34 -27.10 6.41
N SER A 78 -6.41 -27.83 6.72
CA SER A 78 -6.87 -28.96 5.93
C SER A 78 -7.63 -28.49 4.68
N ARG A 79 -7.93 -29.43 3.77
CA ARG A 79 -8.77 -29.13 2.60
C ARG A 79 -10.13 -28.59 3.01
N THR A 80 -10.82 -29.29 3.91
CA THR A 80 -12.14 -28.90 4.41
C THR A 80 -12.10 -27.56 5.12
N ARG A 81 -11.06 -27.30 5.93
CA ARG A 81 -10.90 -26.00 6.59
C ARG A 81 -10.70 -24.87 5.59
N ALA A 82 -9.99 -25.11 4.49
CA ALA A 82 -9.84 -24.12 3.42
C ALA A 82 -11.17 -23.84 2.70
N GLU A 83 -11.98 -24.87 2.47
CA GLU A 83 -13.33 -24.73 1.89
C GLU A 83 -14.20 -23.84 2.79
N GLU A 84 -14.22 -24.08 4.10
CA GLU A 84 -14.94 -23.24 5.08
C GLU A 84 -14.44 -21.79 5.13
N LEU A 85 -13.11 -21.58 5.09
CA LEU A 85 -12.54 -20.23 5.15
C LEU A 85 -12.82 -19.39 3.89
N LEU A 86 -12.95 -20.06 2.75
CA LEU A 86 -13.16 -19.45 1.45
C LEU A 86 -14.64 -19.36 1.05
N GLU A 87 -15.52 -20.04 1.78
CA GLU A 87 -16.96 -19.97 1.55
C GLU A 87 -17.47 -18.53 1.66
N GLY A 88 -18.23 -18.09 0.65
CA GLY A 88 -18.78 -16.74 0.56
C GLY A 88 -17.74 -15.62 0.37
N LYS A 89 -16.45 -15.94 0.19
CA LYS A 89 -15.42 -14.94 -0.09
C LYS A 89 -15.48 -14.45 -1.54
N PRO A 90 -15.03 -13.21 -1.80
CA PRO A 90 -14.95 -12.67 -3.16
C PRO A 90 -14.17 -13.59 -4.11
N GLN A 91 -14.57 -13.59 -5.38
CA GLN A 91 -13.87 -14.31 -6.44
C GLN A 91 -12.38 -13.93 -6.48
N GLY A 92 -11.51 -14.94 -6.62
CA GLY A 92 -10.06 -14.77 -6.61
C GLY A 92 -9.42 -14.80 -5.22
N THR A 93 -10.21 -14.78 -4.13
CA THR A 93 -9.67 -14.97 -2.78
C THR A 93 -9.03 -16.35 -2.68
N PHE A 94 -7.79 -16.42 -2.19
CA PHE A 94 -7.04 -17.66 -2.11
C PHE A 94 -6.28 -17.80 -0.79
N LEU A 95 -5.86 -19.03 -0.52
CA LEU A 95 -4.84 -19.35 0.47
C LEU A 95 -3.97 -20.51 -0.01
N ILE A 96 -2.76 -20.61 0.53
CA ILE A 96 -1.86 -21.75 0.37
C ILE A 96 -1.80 -22.46 1.72
N ARG A 97 -1.83 -23.79 1.67
CA ARG A 97 -1.82 -24.67 2.85
C ARG A 97 -0.94 -25.89 2.61
N PRO A 98 -0.49 -26.60 3.66
CA PRO A 98 0.08 -27.92 3.47
C PRO A 98 -0.97 -28.90 2.91
N ASN A 99 -0.48 -29.95 2.26
CA ASN A 99 -1.28 -31.12 1.93
C ASN A 99 -0.80 -32.34 2.74
N SER A 100 -1.57 -33.43 2.67
CA SER A 100 -1.28 -34.67 3.40
C SER A 100 -0.04 -35.42 2.91
N THR A 101 0.54 -35.02 1.77
CA THR A 101 1.72 -35.66 1.17
C THR A 101 3.01 -34.87 1.39
N GLY A 102 2.97 -33.81 2.21
CA GLY A 102 4.12 -32.94 2.50
C GLY A 102 4.40 -31.87 1.43
N GLN A 103 3.57 -31.78 0.39
CA GLN A 103 3.58 -30.69 -0.59
C GLN A 103 2.63 -29.57 -0.17
N ARG A 104 2.60 -28.47 -0.94
CA ARG A 104 1.65 -27.37 -0.74
C ARG A 104 0.46 -27.49 -1.69
N ALA A 105 -0.68 -26.95 -1.29
CA ALA A 105 -1.85 -26.82 -2.13
C ALA A 105 -2.35 -25.37 -2.13
N LEU A 106 -2.65 -24.86 -3.32
CA LEU A 106 -3.47 -23.67 -3.52
C LEU A 106 -4.93 -24.04 -3.30
N SER A 107 -5.66 -23.21 -2.56
CA SER A 107 -7.12 -23.24 -2.48
C SER A 107 -7.65 -21.86 -2.88
N ILE A 108 -8.59 -21.78 -3.81
CA ILE A 108 -9.06 -20.51 -4.38
C ILE A 108 -10.57 -20.51 -4.61
N CYS A 109 -11.23 -19.39 -4.29
CA CYS A 109 -12.64 -19.17 -4.57
C CYS A 109 -12.81 -18.69 -6.02
N CYS A 110 -13.53 -19.45 -6.84
CA CYS A 110 -13.94 -19.07 -8.19
C CYS A 110 -15.41 -19.45 -8.40
N ASN A 111 -16.22 -18.56 -8.99
CA ASN A 111 -17.62 -18.85 -9.32
C ASN A 111 -18.42 -19.43 -8.13
N ASN A 112 -18.22 -18.87 -6.93
CA ASN A 112 -18.83 -19.32 -5.67
C ASN A 112 -18.51 -20.78 -5.27
N MET A 113 -17.44 -21.36 -5.83
CA MET A 113 -16.91 -22.67 -5.44
C MET A 113 -15.43 -22.57 -5.09
N VAL A 114 -14.96 -23.51 -4.27
CA VAL A 114 -13.55 -23.60 -3.90
C VAL A 114 -12.85 -24.66 -4.74
N TYR A 115 -11.79 -24.26 -5.43
CA TYR A 115 -10.95 -25.14 -6.23
C TYR A 115 -9.60 -25.35 -5.56
N HIS A 116 -8.96 -26.48 -5.83
CA HIS A 116 -7.66 -26.82 -5.27
C HIS A 116 -6.67 -27.28 -6.34
N CYS A 117 -5.42 -26.85 -6.20
CA CYS A 117 -4.31 -27.23 -7.07
C CYS A 117 -3.09 -27.59 -6.21
N ILE A 118 -2.37 -28.65 -6.57
CA ILE A 118 -1.11 -29.01 -5.90
C ILE A 118 0.01 -28.13 -6.45
N ILE A 119 0.78 -27.52 -5.54
CA ILE A 119 1.97 -26.76 -5.87
C ILE A 119 3.17 -27.69 -5.70
N PHE A 120 3.74 -28.11 -6.82
CA PHE A 120 4.95 -28.92 -6.83
C PHE A 120 6.16 -28.03 -6.55
N LYS A 121 7.03 -28.49 -5.64
CA LYS A 121 8.36 -27.91 -5.48
C LYS A 121 9.22 -28.44 -6.63
N THR A 122 9.84 -27.54 -7.39
CA THR A 122 10.84 -27.91 -8.38
C THR A 122 12.16 -28.26 -7.68
N GLU A 123 12.93 -29.15 -8.28
CA GLU A 123 14.33 -29.42 -7.89
C GLU A 123 15.24 -28.21 -8.13
#